data_AF-A0A2N2EIY4-F1
#
_entry.id   AF-A0A2N2EIY4-F1
#
_cell.length_a   1.000
_cell.length_b   1.000
_cell.length_c   1.000
_cell.angle_alpha   90.00
_cell.angle_beta   90.00
_cell.angle_gamma   90.00
#
_symmetry.space_group_name_H-M   'P 1'
#
loop_
_entity.id
_entity.type
_entity.pdbx_description
1 polymer ?
#
loop_
_entity_poly.entity_id
_entity_poly.type
_entity_poly.pdbx_seq_one_letter_code
_entity_poly.pdbx_strand_id
1 'polypeptide(L)'
;MMIVSTMWNVRRMKMMIFKGLKFGMLLQIAIGPISIYVFNISSNHGFIQGEIAATAVTLADSLFILLALLGLTTFLEHQKVKKYVTLFGAIVIAIFGINIILEVFGHGLLPNIQLFHIQSNNNVFLYAFFLTCANPLTILFWAGVFSSKLSKENYNKKDMYLFGIGSATSTLIALTSVSIIGTITKSFLSENIVGILNGIVGVVLVIYAIKMIFIKREKSQITTIN
;
A
#
# COMPACT_ATOMS: atom_id res chain seq x y z
N MET A 1 -4.63 34.00 -25.53
CA MET A 1 -5.51 32.98 -24.92
C MET A 1 -4.87 31.59 -24.84
N MET A 2 -4.23 31.10 -25.90
CA MET A 2 -3.62 29.76 -25.95
C MET A 2 -2.49 29.55 -24.91
N ILE A 3 -1.52 30.48 -24.81
CA ILE A 3 -0.38 30.41 -23.87
C ILE A 3 -0.82 30.37 -22.40
N VAL A 4 -1.82 31.17 -22.03
CA VAL A 4 -2.38 31.21 -20.66
C VAL A 4 -3.06 29.89 -20.30
N SER A 5 -3.78 29.27 -21.24
CA SER A 5 -4.38 27.95 -21.04
C SER A 5 -3.33 26.84 -20.87
N THR A 6 -2.23 26.91 -21.62
CA THR A 6 -1.12 25.95 -21.54
C THR A 6 -0.38 26.08 -20.21
N MET A 7 -0.11 27.31 -19.75
CA MET A 7 0.54 27.56 -18.45
C MET A 7 -0.34 27.11 -17.27
N TRP A 8 -1.65 27.34 -17.36
CA TRP A 8 -2.61 26.87 -16.35
C TRP A 8 -2.66 25.34 -16.30
N ASN A 9 -2.65 24.67 -17.46
CA ASN A 9 -2.58 23.21 -17.54
C ASN A 9 -1.28 22.66 -16.93
N VAL A 10 -0.11 23.26 -17.22
CA VAL A 10 1.17 22.83 -16.63
C VAL A 10 1.17 22.99 -15.11
N ARG A 11 0.65 24.11 -14.60
CA ARG A 11 0.54 24.35 -13.16
C ARG A 11 -0.39 23.32 -12.50
N ARG A 12 -1.51 23.00 -13.12
CA ARG A 12 -2.45 21.96 -12.63
C ARG A 12 -1.80 20.58 -12.63
N MET A 13 -1.04 20.22 -13.67
CA MET A 13 -0.35 18.93 -13.74
C MET A 13 0.65 18.76 -12.61
N LYS A 14 1.54 19.75 -12.41
CA LYS A 14 2.52 19.75 -11.32
C LYS A 14 1.84 19.64 -9.96
N MET A 15 0.73 20.36 -9.76
CA MET A 15 -0.03 20.32 -8.52
C MET A 15 -0.63 18.92 -8.25
N MET A 16 -1.15 18.22 -9.26
CA MET A 16 -1.73 16.89 -9.07
C MET A 16 -0.67 15.83 -8.75
N ILE A 17 0.47 15.87 -9.46
CA ILE A 17 1.61 15.00 -9.14
C ILE A 17 2.09 15.25 -7.71
N PHE A 18 2.24 16.52 -7.31
CA PHE A 18 2.67 16.87 -5.96
C PHE A 18 1.67 16.42 -4.88
N LYS A 19 0.36 16.53 -5.14
CA LYS A 19 -0.67 16.01 -4.24
C LYS A 19 -0.58 14.50 -4.08
N GLY A 20 -0.39 13.76 -5.18
CA GLY A 20 -0.18 12.32 -5.17
C GLY A 20 1.07 11.93 -4.39
N LEU A 21 2.18 12.63 -4.66
CA LEU A 21 3.46 12.40 -3.99
C LEU A 21 3.36 12.64 -2.48
N LYS A 22 2.79 13.77 -2.06
CA LYS A 22 2.58 14.08 -0.64
C LYS A 22 1.68 13.05 0.03
N PHE A 23 0.61 12.63 -0.65
CA PHE A 23 -0.31 11.64 -0.14
C PHE A 23 0.39 10.28 0.06
N GLY A 24 1.06 9.76 -0.95
CA GLY A 24 1.74 8.47 -0.82
C GLY A 24 2.95 8.52 0.11
N MET A 25 3.67 9.65 0.22
CA MET A 25 4.72 9.84 1.24
C MET A 25 4.18 9.70 2.66
N LEU A 26 3.03 10.31 2.97
CA LEU A 26 2.38 10.17 4.28
C LEU A 26 2.06 8.71 4.61
N LEU A 27 1.78 7.91 3.58
CA LEU A 27 1.47 6.49 3.72
C LEU A 27 2.70 5.64 3.98
N GLN A 28 3.80 5.93 3.30
CA GLN A 28 5.04 5.18 3.45
C GLN A 28 5.71 5.37 4.82
N ILE A 29 5.22 6.29 5.66
CA ILE A 29 5.61 6.41 7.08
C ILE A 29 5.19 5.15 7.87
N ALA A 30 4.12 4.46 7.45
CA ALA A 30 3.74 3.19 8.05
C ALA A 30 4.74 2.09 7.63
N ILE A 31 5.55 1.64 8.59
CA ILE A 31 6.51 0.55 8.35
C ILE A 31 5.75 -0.78 8.29
N GLY A 32 5.67 -1.36 7.08
CA GLY A 32 5.02 -2.64 6.83
C GLY A 32 6.01 -3.76 6.45
N PRO A 33 5.51 -4.99 6.22
CA PRO A 33 6.34 -6.15 5.89
C PRO A 33 7.17 -5.95 4.61
N ILE A 34 6.65 -5.17 3.65
CA ILE A 34 7.35 -4.86 2.40
C ILE A 34 8.54 -3.91 2.67
N SER A 35 8.36 -2.86 3.47
CA SER A 35 9.46 -1.95 3.83
C SER A 35 10.54 -2.67 4.66
N ILE A 36 10.13 -3.58 5.55
CA ILE A 36 11.05 -4.44 6.31
C ILE A 36 11.82 -5.38 5.37
N TYR A 37 11.16 -5.98 4.38
CA TYR A 37 11.83 -6.80 3.37
C TYR A 37 12.87 -5.99 2.58
N VAL A 38 12.53 -4.79 2.10
CA VAL A 38 13.46 -3.90 1.40
C VAL A 38 14.65 -3.52 2.29
N PHE A 39 14.40 -3.22 3.57
CA PHE A 39 15.47 -2.96 4.54
C PHE A 39 16.38 -4.17 4.75
N ASN A 40 15.80 -5.36 4.94
CA ASN A 40 16.56 -6.57 5.23
C ASN A 40 17.43 -6.99 4.03
N ILE A 41 16.85 -7.00 2.82
CA ILE A 41 17.59 -7.36 1.61
C ILE A 41 18.70 -6.33 1.32
N SER A 42 18.46 -5.04 1.57
CA SER A 42 19.48 -4.00 1.36
C SER A 42 20.59 -4.05 2.42
N SER A 43 20.26 -4.41 3.66
CA SER A 43 21.24 -4.57 4.74
C SER A 43 22.14 -5.80 4.53
N ASN A 44 21.55 -6.92 4.08
CA ASN A 44 22.27 -8.19 3.90
C ASN A 44 22.99 -8.30 2.55
N HIS A 45 22.42 -7.74 1.49
CA HIS A 45 22.91 -7.92 0.11
C HIS A 45 23.23 -6.59 -0.61
N GLY A 46 23.15 -5.47 0.10
CA GLY A 46 23.53 -4.15 -0.39
C GLY A 46 22.42 -3.40 -1.14
N PHE A 47 22.67 -2.11 -1.37
CA PHE A 47 21.71 -1.17 -1.96
C PHE A 47 21.08 -1.65 -3.26
N ILE A 48 21.86 -2.27 -4.15
CA ILE A 48 21.36 -2.73 -5.46
C ILE A 48 20.22 -3.75 -5.29
N GLN A 49 20.34 -4.70 -4.36
CA GLN A 49 19.27 -5.67 -4.11
C GLN A 49 18.04 -5.00 -3.47
N GLY A 50 18.26 -4.03 -2.58
CA GLY A 50 17.19 -3.19 -2.04
C GLY A 50 16.46 -2.38 -3.09
N GLU A 51 17.17 -1.82 -4.06
CA GLU A 51 16.59 -1.02 -5.14
C GLU A 51 15.84 -1.87 -6.17
N ILE A 52 16.33 -3.09 -6.44
CA ILE A 52 15.59 -4.09 -7.23
C ILE A 52 14.26 -4.41 -6.56
N ALA A 53 14.26 -4.62 -5.25
CA ALA A 53 13.03 -4.83 -4.48
C ALA A 53 12.11 -3.60 -4.49
N ALA A 54 12.63 -2.40 -4.24
CA ALA A 54 11.87 -1.15 -4.27
C ALA A 54 11.18 -0.91 -5.62
N THR A 55 11.88 -1.20 -6.71
CA THR A 55 11.36 -1.10 -8.09
C THR A 55 10.24 -2.12 -8.33
N ALA A 56 10.44 -3.37 -7.91
CA ALA A 56 9.42 -4.41 -8.02
C ALA A 56 8.13 -4.06 -7.25
N VAL A 57 8.26 -3.57 -6.02
CA VAL A 57 7.11 -3.11 -5.20
C VAL A 57 6.41 -1.94 -5.87
N THR A 58 7.16 -0.94 -6.34
CA THR A 58 6.61 0.23 -7.04
C THR A 58 5.85 -0.17 -8.29
N LEU A 59 6.35 -1.17 -9.04
CA LEU A 59 5.67 -1.69 -10.22
C LEU A 59 4.34 -2.36 -9.87
N ALA A 60 4.31 -3.17 -8.81
CA ALA A 60 3.08 -3.80 -8.32
C ALA A 60 2.06 -2.75 -7.84
N ASP A 61 2.50 -1.76 -7.06
CA ASP A 61 1.66 -0.62 -6.65
C ASP A 61 1.11 0.13 -7.86
N SER A 62 1.95 0.41 -8.85
CA SER A 62 1.56 1.09 -10.09
C SER A 62 0.51 0.29 -10.87
N LEU A 63 0.64 -1.04 -10.90
CA LEU A 63 -0.34 -1.92 -11.52
C LEU A 63 -1.70 -1.82 -10.81
N PHE A 64 -1.73 -1.84 -9.47
CA PHE A 64 -2.98 -1.68 -8.73
C PHE A 64 -3.59 -0.29 -8.84
N ILE A 65 -2.76 0.76 -8.86
CA ILE A 65 -3.21 2.13 -9.16
C ILE A 65 -3.85 2.18 -10.54
N LEU A 66 -3.20 1.61 -11.57
CA LEU A 66 -3.74 1.56 -12.93
C LEU A 66 -5.04 0.78 -12.99
N LEU A 67 -5.14 -0.39 -12.35
CA LEU A 67 -6.38 -1.18 -12.29
C LEU A 67 -7.51 -0.42 -11.58
N ALA A 68 -7.20 0.29 -10.49
CA ALA A 68 -8.15 1.14 -9.80
C ALA A 68 -8.63 2.31 -10.66
N LEU A 69 -7.75 2.88 -11.50
CA LEU A 69 -8.07 3.94 -12.45
C LEU A 69 -8.85 3.45 -13.69
N LEU A 70 -8.56 2.25 -14.19
CA LEU A 70 -9.08 1.72 -15.45
C LEU A 70 -10.50 1.16 -15.35
N GLY A 71 -10.92 0.61 -14.22
CA GLY A 71 -12.25 -0.04 -14.22
C GLY A 71 -12.74 -0.69 -12.94
N LEU A 72 -11.99 -0.70 -11.85
CA LEU A 72 -12.55 -1.24 -10.60
C LEU A 72 -13.57 -0.29 -9.96
N THR A 73 -13.60 0.98 -10.33
CA THR A 73 -14.54 1.98 -9.78
C THR A 73 -15.97 1.84 -10.30
N THR A 74 -16.18 1.46 -11.57
CA THR A 74 -17.53 1.24 -12.13
C THR A 74 -18.21 -0.04 -11.60
N PHE A 75 -17.44 -1.10 -11.30
CA PHE A 75 -17.99 -2.29 -10.66
C PHE A 75 -18.26 -2.08 -9.15
N LEU A 76 -17.46 -1.22 -8.49
CA LEU A 76 -17.60 -0.84 -7.07
C LEU A 76 -18.62 0.28 -6.79
N GLU A 77 -19.16 0.92 -7.82
CA GLU A 77 -20.21 1.94 -7.68
C GLU A 77 -21.58 1.34 -7.31
N HIS A 78 -21.81 0.07 -7.64
CA HIS A 78 -23.00 -0.65 -7.17
C HIS A 78 -22.95 -0.83 -5.65
N GLN A 79 -23.89 -0.21 -4.91
CA GLN A 79 -23.89 -0.23 -3.43
C GLN A 79 -23.75 -1.65 -2.83
N LYS A 80 -24.35 -2.66 -3.47
CA LYS A 80 -24.25 -4.07 -3.06
C LYS A 80 -22.82 -4.60 -3.24
N VAL A 81 -22.21 -4.39 -4.41
CA VAL A 81 -20.82 -4.81 -4.71
C VAL A 81 -19.83 -4.11 -3.79
N LYS A 82 -20.00 -2.80 -3.56
CA LYS A 82 -19.20 -2.04 -2.59
C LYS A 82 -19.26 -2.64 -1.19
N LYS A 83 -20.44 -3.09 -0.74
CA LYS A 83 -20.62 -3.73 0.58
C LYS A 83 -19.87 -5.06 0.66
N TYR A 84 -20.01 -5.92 -0.33
CA TYR A 84 -19.33 -7.21 -0.35
C TYR A 84 -17.82 -7.05 -0.46
N VAL A 85 -17.31 -6.14 -1.29
CA VAL A 85 -15.87 -5.89 -1.40
C VAL A 85 -15.30 -5.24 -0.13
N THR A 86 -16.03 -4.32 0.51
CA THR A 86 -15.61 -3.75 1.82
C THR A 86 -15.57 -4.84 2.89
N LEU A 87 -16.58 -5.72 2.95
CA LEU A 87 -16.64 -6.79 3.94
C LEU A 87 -15.55 -7.84 3.70
N PHE A 88 -15.39 -8.28 2.46
CA PHE A 88 -14.34 -9.20 2.04
C PHE A 88 -12.97 -8.61 2.37
N GLY A 89 -12.74 -7.34 2.03
CA GLY A 89 -11.51 -6.65 2.36
C GLY A 89 -11.23 -6.57 3.87
N ALA A 90 -12.26 -6.27 4.68
CA ALA A 90 -12.12 -6.26 6.12
C ALA A 90 -11.78 -7.65 6.68
N ILE A 91 -12.43 -8.70 6.19
CA ILE A 91 -12.16 -10.09 6.60
C ILE A 91 -10.71 -10.48 6.26
N VAL A 92 -10.29 -10.18 5.04
CA VAL A 92 -8.92 -10.49 4.61
C VAL A 92 -7.90 -9.72 5.45
N ILE A 93 -8.09 -8.41 5.66
CA ILE A 93 -7.20 -7.60 6.52
C ILE A 93 -7.17 -8.14 7.96
N ALA A 94 -8.32 -8.57 8.51
CA ALA A 94 -8.39 -9.16 9.85
C ALA A 94 -7.62 -10.48 9.94
N ILE A 95 -7.77 -11.38 8.96
CA ILE A 95 -7.03 -12.65 8.91
C ILE A 95 -5.52 -12.41 8.88
N PHE A 96 -5.06 -11.46 8.06
CA PHE A 96 -3.64 -11.10 8.00
C PHE A 96 -3.15 -10.47 9.30
N GLY A 97 -3.91 -9.54 9.89
CA GLY A 97 -3.56 -8.94 11.18
C GLY A 97 -3.46 -9.97 12.30
N ILE A 98 -4.41 -10.92 12.36
CA ILE A 98 -4.41 -12.02 13.34
C ILE A 98 -3.23 -12.96 13.08
N ASN A 99 -2.97 -13.33 11.83
CA ASN A 99 -1.87 -14.23 11.49
C ASN A 99 -0.50 -13.63 11.87
N ILE A 100 -0.28 -12.34 11.59
CA ILE A 100 0.93 -11.62 12.00
C ILE A 100 1.08 -11.60 13.54
N ILE A 101 0.00 -11.36 14.28
CA ILE A 101 0.02 -11.42 15.76
C ILE A 101 0.40 -12.82 16.24
N LEU A 102 -0.20 -13.86 15.66
CA LEU A 102 0.03 -15.25 16.05
C LEU A 102 1.45 -15.74 15.70
N GLU A 103 2.05 -15.23 14.62
CA GLU A 103 3.45 -15.48 14.28
C GLU A 103 4.41 -14.94 15.35
N VAL A 104 4.11 -13.80 15.98
CA VAL A 104 4.92 -13.27 17.12
C VAL A 104 4.97 -14.27 18.29
N PHE A 105 3.92 -15.10 18.44
CA PHE A 105 3.82 -16.12 19.49
C PHE A 105 4.19 -17.53 19.01
N GLY A 106 4.69 -17.69 17.77
CA GLY A 106 5.09 -18.99 17.22
C GLY A 106 3.93 -19.89 16.76
N HIS A 107 2.72 -19.35 16.56
CA HIS A 107 1.49 -20.09 16.24
C HIS A 107 0.82 -19.62 14.94
N GLY A 108 1.59 -19.35 13.89
CA GLY A 108 1.06 -18.92 12.60
C GLY A 108 0.01 -19.90 12.02
N LEU A 109 -1.21 -19.40 11.75
CA LEU A 109 -2.32 -20.18 11.18
C LEU A 109 -2.15 -20.53 9.70
N LEU A 110 -1.44 -19.67 8.96
CA LEU A 110 -1.05 -19.92 7.57
C LEU A 110 0.27 -20.70 7.60
N PRO A 111 0.52 -21.62 6.63
CA PRO A 111 1.84 -22.21 6.50
C PRO A 111 2.84 -21.07 6.50
N ASN A 112 3.89 -21.23 7.31
CA ASN A 112 4.96 -20.27 7.47
C ASN A 112 5.52 -20.01 6.08
N ILE A 113 4.95 -19.05 5.34
CA ILE A 113 5.59 -18.49 4.16
C ILE A 113 6.82 -17.93 4.81
N GLN A 114 7.96 -18.56 4.57
CA GLN A 114 9.25 -18.20 5.11
C GLN A 114 9.59 -16.78 4.63
N LEU A 115 8.89 -15.79 5.17
CA LEU A 115 8.95 -14.36 4.86
C LEU A 115 10.30 -13.80 5.30
N PHE A 116 11.02 -14.55 6.16
CA PHE A 116 12.29 -14.20 6.76
C PHE A 116 13.36 -15.29 6.67
N HIS A 117 13.10 -16.45 6.04
CA HIS A 117 14.18 -17.39 5.75
C HIS A 117 14.84 -16.97 4.44
N ILE A 118 15.84 -16.12 4.59
CA ILE A 118 16.80 -15.71 3.57
C ILE A 118 17.39 -17.00 2.98
N GLN A 119 16.81 -17.48 1.88
CA GLN A 119 17.44 -18.47 1.03
C GLN A 119 17.56 -17.89 -0.37
N SER A 120 18.77 -17.40 -0.62
CA SER A 120 19.52 -17.74 -1.83
C SER A 120 18.82 -17.46 -3.16
N ASN A 121 19.18 -16.31 -3.75
CA ASN A 121 19.53 -16.16 -5.17
C ASN A 121 18.46 -16.34 -6.26
N ASN A 122 17.23 -16.77 -5.96
CA ASN A 122 16.16 -16.80 -6.97
C ASN A 122 15.37 -15.49 -7.00
N ASN A 123 15.99 -14.50 -7.65
CA ASN A 123 15.37 -13.29 -8.23
C ASN A 123 14.54 -12.41 -7.27
N VAL A 124 15.24 -11.57 -6.49
CA VAL A 124 14.70 -10.56 -5.55
C VAL A 124 13.53 -9.75 -6.13
N PHE A 125 13.60 -9.42 -7.42
CA PHE A 125 12.54 -8.70 -8.13
C PHE A 125 11.20 -9.45 -8.10
N LEU A 126 11.20 -10.72 -8.54
CA LEU A 126 9.98 -11.53 -8.62
C LEU A 126 9.39 -11.74 -7.23
N TYR A 127 10.24 -12.00 -6.24
CA TYR A 127 9.78 -12.18 -4.87
C TYR A 127 9.10 -10.90 -4.35
N ALA A 128 9.73 -9.73 -4.45
CA ALA A 128 9.12 -8.49 -3.94
C ALA A 128 7.86 -8.11 -4.73
N PHE A 129 7.84 -8.35 -6.04
CA PHE A 129 6.67 -8.11 -6.89
C PHE A 129 5.50 -8.99 -6.48
N PHE A 130 5.69 -10.31 -6.40
CA PHE A 130 4.62 -11.24 -6.03
C PHE A 130 4.23 -11.11 -4.57
N LEU A 131 5.17 -10.80 -3.66
CA LEU A 131 4.86 -10.47 -2.27
C LEU A 131 3.91 -9.27 -2.19
N THR A 132 4.16 -8.23 -2.98
CA THR A 132 3.30 -7.04 -3.05
C THR A 132 1.97 -7.33 -3.72
N CYS A 133 1.96 -8.11 -4.80
CA CYS A 133 0.74 -8.53 -5.49
C CYS A 133 -0.14 -9.44 -4.64
N ALA A 134 0.47 -10.32 -3.85
CA ALA A 134 -0.22 -11.20 -2.92
C ALA A 134 -0.61 -10.48 -1.63
N ASN A 135 -0.14 -9.25 -1.39
CA ASN A 135 -0.51 -8.46 -0.22
C ASN A 135 -1.93 -7.89 -0.40
N PRO A 136 -2.94 -8.46 0.27
CA PRO A 136 -4.31 -7.99 0.11
C PRO A 136 -4.52 -6.58 0.65
N LEU A 137 -3.69 -6.14 1.62
CA LEU A 137 -3.71 -4.77 2.11
C LEU A 137 -3.44 -3.80 0.96
N THR A 138 -2.43 -4.08 0.12
CA THR A 138 -2.05 -3.24 -1.02
C THR A 138 -3.19 -3.14 -2.04
N ILE A 139 -3.82 -4.26 -2.37
CA ILE A 139 -4.96 -4.32 -3.30
C ILE A 139 -6.10 -3.45 -2.79
N LEU A 140 -6.53 -3.68 -1.55
CA LEU A 140 -7.67 -3.00 -0.94
C LEU A 140 -7.38 -1.50 -0.73
N PHE A 141 -6.13 -1.18 -0.39
CA PHE A 141 -5.68 0.18 -0.16
C PHE A 141 -5.80 1.03 -1.43
N TRP A 142 -5.18 0.62 -2.54
CA TRP A 142 -5.22 1.40 -3.78
C TRP A 142 -6.64 1.48 -4.34
N ALA A 143 -7.39 0.38 -4.30
CA ALA A 143 -8.81 0.39 -4.68
C ALA A 143 -9.63 1.38 -3.82
N GLY A 144 -9.44 1.38 -2.50
CA GLY A 144 -10.16 2.24 -1.57
C GLY A 144 -9.82 3.73 -1.72
N VAL A 145 -8.53 4.07 -1.86
CA VAL A 145 -8.08 5.45 -2.05
C VAL A 145 -8.69 6.06 -3.30
N PHE A 146 -8.53 5.39 -4.44
CA PHE A 146 -9.00 5.89 -5.73
C PHE A 146 -10.53 5.92 -5.81
N SER A 147 -11.23 4.95 -5.22
CA SER A 147 -12.70 5.01 -5.05
C SER A 147 -13.13 6.23 -4.23
N SER A 148 -12.44 6.52 -3.12
CA SER A 148 -12.79 7.65 -2.25
C SER A 148 -12.51 9.01 -2.90
N LYS A 149 -11.38 9.16 -3.59
CA LYS A 149 -10.97 10.41 -4.24
C LYS A 149 -11.83 10.72 -5.47
N LEU A 150 -12.20 9.71 -6.25
CA LEU A 150 -13.14 9.85 -7.37
C LEU A 150 -14.52 10.35 -6.90
N SER A 151 -14.98 9.91 -5.72
CA SER A 151 -16.30 10.27 -5.19
C SER A 151 -16.39 11.62 -4.46
N LYS A 152 -15.25 12.16 -3.99
CA LYS A 152 -15.22 13.33 -3.09
C LYS A 152 -14.57 14.56 -3.68
N GLU A 153 -13.69 14.41 -4.66
CA GLU A 153 -13.00 15.52 -5.29
C GLU A 153 -13.43 15.62 -6.76
N ASN A 154 -13.68 16.84 -7.26
CA ASN A 154 -14.00 17.11 -8.67
C ASN A 154 -12.77 16.92 -9.58
N TYR A 155 -12.09 15.79 -9.46
CA TYR A 155 -10.95 15.41 -10.29
C TYR A 155 -11.45 14.87 -11.61
N ASN A 156 -10.93 15.43 -12.71
CA ASN A 156 -11.13 14.82 -14.01
C ASN A 156 -10.22 13.58 -14.15
N LYS A 157 -10.45 12.75 -15.17
CA LYS A 157 -9.65 11.54 -15.40
C LYS A 157 -8.14 11.82 -15.44
N LYS A 158 -7.72 12.90 -16.12
CA LYS A 158 -6.30 13.27 -16.23
C LYS A 158 -5.67 13.61 -14.88
N ASP A 159 -6.38 14.36 -14.04
CA ASP A 159 -5.92 14.70 -12.69
C ASP A 159 -5.73 13.44 -11.83
N MET A 160 -6.59 12.44 -11.99
CA MET A 160 -6.46 11.16 -11.28
C MET A 160 -5.25 10.34 -11.73
N TYR A 161 -4.96 10.28 -13.04
CA TYR A 161 -3.73 9.64 -13.53
C TYR A 161 -2.48 10.33 -12.99
N LEU A 162 -2.45 11.67 -12.99
CA LEU A 162 -1.33 12.45 -12.48
C LEU A 162 -1.14 12.28 -10.97
N PHE A 163 -2.24 12.20 -10.22
CA PHE A 163 -2.22 11.85 -8.81
C PHE A 163 -1.67 10.42 -8.58
N GLY A 164 -2.06 9.46 -9.42
CA GLY A 164 -1.54 8.09 -9.40
C GLY A 164 -0.05 8.00 -9.67
N ILE A 165 0.44 8.73 -10.68
CA ILE A 165 1.88 8.85 -10.96
C ILE A 165 2.61 9.39 -9.75
N GLY A 166 2.14 10.50 -9.17
CA GLY A 166 2.75 11.06 -7.96
C GLY A 166 2.77 10.07 -6.80
N SER A 167 1.71 9.29 -6.63
CA SER A 167 1.60 8.27 -5.59
C SER A 167 2.59 7.11 -5.82
N ALA A 168 2.71 6.60 -7.04
CA ALA A 168 3.71 5.58 -7.38
C ALA A 168 5.15 6.08 -7.19
N THR A 169 5.44 7.32 -7.62
CA THR A 169 6.74 7.96 -7.38
C THR A 169 7.07 8.04 -5.89
N SER A 170 6.08 8.28 -5.03
CA SER A 170 6.33 8.32 -3.59
C SER A 170 6.69 6.96 -3.00
N THR A 171 6.10 5.86 -3.48
CA THR A 171 6.51 4.50 -3.10
C THR A 171 7.98 4.29 -3.43
N LEU A 172 8.39 4.64 -4.65
CA LEU A 172 9.78 4.49 -5.07
C LEU A 172 10.72 5.28 -4.17
N ILE A 173 10.50 6.59 -4.00
CA ILE A 173 11.40 7.43 -3.19
C ILE A 173 11.47 6.94 -1.74
N ALA A 174 10.35 6.53 -1.15
CA ALA A 174 10.34 6.05 0.22
C ALA A 174 11.10 4.73 0.36
N LEU A 175 10.89 3.77 -0.55
CA LEU A 175 11.57 2.47 -0.49
C LEU A 175 13.05 2.57 -0.88
N THR A 176 13.42 3.46 -1.80
CA THR A 176 14.83 3.81 -2.04
C THR A 176 15.46 4.38 -0.76
N SER A 177 14.74 5.23 -0.02
CA SER A 177 15.23 5.76 1.27
C SER A 177 15.44 4.63 2.29
N VAL A 178 14.49 3.70 2.39
CA VAL A 178 14.62 2.49 3.23
C VAL A 178 15.80 1.63 2.79
N SER A 179 16.00 1.46 1.48
CA SER A 179 17.12 0.71 0.90
C SER A 179 18.48 1.32 1.29
N ILE A 180 18.61 2.65 1.17
CA ILE A 180 19.81 3.40 1.60
C ILE A 180 20.04 3.20 3.10
N ILE A 181 19.01 3.40 3.93
CA ILE A 181 19.12 3.24 5.38
C ILE A 181 19.56 1.82 5.74
N GLY A 182 18.96 0.78 5.15
CA GLY A 182 19.33 -0.61 5.41
C GLY A 182 20.78 -0.93 5.02
N THR A 183 21.23 -0.39 3.88
CA THR A 183 22.62 -0.55 3.40
C THR A 183 23.64 0.10 4.35
N ILE A 184 23.34 1.30 4.85
CA ILE A 184 24.23 2.02 5.78
C ILE A 184 24.22 1.36 7.16
N THR A 185 23.04 0.94 7.62
CA THR A 185 22.85 0.46 8.99
C THR A 185 23.61 -0.84 9.22
N LYS A 186 23.81 -1.69 8.19
CA LYS A 186 24.48 -3.01 8.25
C LYS A 186 24.07 -3.91 9.43
N SER A 187 23.04 -3.52 10.18
CA SER A 187 22.67 -4.10 11.46
C SER A 187 21.44 -4.95 11.26
N PHE A 188 21.47 -6.12 11.88
CA PHE A 188 20.32 -6.98 11.99
C PHE A 188 19.28 -6.28 12.86
N LEU A 189 18.08 -6.06 12.32
CA LEU A 189 16.90 -5.90 13.18
C LEU A 189 16.81 -7.19 13.99
N SER A 190 17.11 -7.11 15.29
CA SER A 190 16.97 -8.28 16.17
C SER A 190 15.57 -8.87 16.02
N GLU A 191 15.46 -10.20 16.08
CA GLU A 191 14.18 -10.91 15.95
C GLU A 191 13.11 -10.34 16.90
N ASN A 192 13.52 -9.87 18.08
CA ASN A 192 12.68 -9.17 19.04
C ASN A 192 12.09 -7.85 18.51
N ILE A 193 12.89 -7.01 17.84
CA ILE A 193 12.42 -5.75 17.25
C ILE A 193 11.45 -6.04 16.11
N VAL A 194 11.77 -7.04 15.27
CA VAL A 194 10.88 -7.47 14.18
C VAL A 194 9.56 -8.00 14.74
N GLY A 195 9.60 -8.81 15.81
CA GLY A 195 8.42 -9.31 16.50
C GLY A 195 7.54 -8.19 17.08
N ILE A 196 8.15 -7.18 17.71
CA ILE A 196 7.42 -6.01 18.24
C ILE A 196 6.76 -5.21 17.11
N LEU A 197 7.50 -4.91 16.05
CA LEU A 197 6.97 -4.17 14.89
C LEU A 197 5.82 -4.94 14.24
N ASN A 198 5.99 -6.25 14.03
CA ASN A 198 4.96 -7.12 13.48
C ASN A 198 3.72 -7.16 14.38
N GLY A 199 3.89 -7.29 15.69
CA GLY A 199 2.79 -7.24 16.65
C GLY A 199 1.99 -5.93 16.55
N ILE A 200 2.68 -4.78 16.47
CA ILE A 200 2.04 -3.47 16.30
C ILE A 200 1.26 -3.42 14.98
N VAL A 201 1.87 -3.84 13.87
CA VAL A 201 1.21 -3.87 12.55
C VAL A 201 -0.03 -4.76 12.59
N GLY A 202 0.09 -5.97 13.14
CA GLY A 202 -1.03 -6.91 13.26
C GLY A 202 -2.20 -6.32 14.04
N VAL A 203 -1.94 -5.66 15.17
CA VAL A 203 -2.97 -4.94 15.95
C VAL A 203 -3.61 -3.81 15.15
N VAL A 204 -2.81 -2.99 14.46
CA VAL A 204 -3.31 -1.89 13.62
C VAL A 204 -4.19 -2.41 12.49
N LEU A 205 -3.82 -3.51 11.84
CA LEU A 205 -4.61 -4.15 10.78
C LEU A 205 -5.95 -4.67 11.31
N VAL A 206 -5.96 -5.31 12.48
CA VAL A 206 -7.20 -5.77 13.12
C VAL A 206 -8.10 -4.58 13.46
N ILE A 207 -7.56 -3.51 14.06
CA ILE A 207 -8.31 -2.27 14.35
C ILE A 207 -8.86 -1.65 13.06
N TYR A 208 -8.08 -1.63 11.99
CA TYR A 208 -8.50 -1.08 10.71
C TYR A 208 -9.63 -1.90 10.08
N ALA A 209 -9.54 -3.24 10.10
CA ALA A 209 -10.59 -4.13 9.64
C ALA A 209 -11.91 -3.91 10.40
N ILE A 210 -11.83 -3.82 11.73
CA ILE A 210 -12.98 -3.49 12.60
C ILE A 210 -13.56 -2.13 12.17
N LYS A 211 -12.73 -1.09 12.08
CA LYS A 211 -13.15 0.26 11.69
C LYS A 211 -13.80 0.31 10.30
N MET A 212 -13.32 -0.49 9.34
CA MET A 212 -13.90 -0.62 8.00
C MET A 212 -15.34 -1.13 8.02
N ILE A 213 -15.67 -2.00 8.99
CA ILE A 213 -17.01 -2.54 9.20
C ILE A 213 -17.91 -1.54 9.95
N PHE A 214 -17.38 -0.88 10.98
CA PHE A 214 -18.17 0.01 11.86
C PHE A 214 -18.45 1.41 11.29
N ILE A 215 -17.51 2.05 10.58
CA ILE A 215 -17.70 3.40 9.98
C ILE A 215 -18.83 3.42 8.94
N LYS A 216 -19.17 2.27 8.36
CA LYS A 216 -20.23 2.16 7.37
C LYS A 216 -21.63 2.19 8.00
N ARG A 217 -21.78 1.80 9.27
CA ARG A 217 -23.09 1.79 9.97
C ARG A 217 -23.60 3.19 10.29
N GLU A 218 -22.73 4.11 10.70
CA GLU A 218 -23.10 5.51 11.00
C GLU A 218 -23.63 6.24 9.75
N LYS A 219 -22.97 6.09 8.59
CA LYS A 219 -23.42 6.79 7.37
C LYS A 219 -24.72 6.25 6.80
N SER A 220 -25.03 4.95 6.95
CA SER A 220 -26.31 4.42 6.47
C SER A 220 -27.50 4.83 7.33
N GLN A 221 -27.31 5.02 8.64
CA GLN A 221 -28.38 5.47 9.55
C GLN A 221 -28.74 6.94 9.33
N ILE A 222 -27.75 7.81 9.07
CA ILE A 222 -28.01 9.25 8.85
C ILE A 222 -28.79 9.50 7.54
N THR A 223 -28.67 8.64 6.52
CA THR A 223 -29.41 8.80 5.25
C THR A 223 -30.81 8.17 5.27
N THR A 224 -31.19 7.46 6.33
CA THR A 224 -32.55 6.91 6.50
C THR A 224 -33.42 7.75 7.43
N ILE A 225 -32.85 8.77 8.07
CA ILE A 225 -33.53 9.64 9.05
C ILE A 225 -33.87 11.02 8.44
N ASN A 226 -33.42 11.31 7.21
CA ASN A 226 -33.82 12.47 6.39
C ASN A 226 -34.59 12.00 5.16
#